data_AF-A0A9D1U362-F1
#
_entry.id   AF-A0A9D1U362-F1
#
_cell.length_a   1.000
_cell.length_b   1.000
_cell.length_c   1.000
_cell.angle_alpha   90.00
_cell.angle_beta   90.00
_cell.angle_gamma   90.00
#
_symmetry.space_group_name_H-M   'P 1'
#
loop_
_entity.id
_entity.type
_entity.pdbx_description
1 polymer ?
#
loop_
_entity_poly.entity_id
_entity_poly.type
_entity_poly.pdbx_seq_one_letter_code
_entity_poly.pdbx_strand_id
1 'polypeptide(L)' 'MAVPYTLQAPGGQVINEIQYYIAFSALTKLLEQGRITTEQCRQANAAIAEKYGVPLYTIHPETGEKT' A
#
# COMPACT_ATOMS: atom_id res chain seq x y z
N MET A 1 -11.16 36.23 12.69
CA MET A 1 -11.93 35.78 11.52
C MET A 1 -11.77 34.27 11.42
N ALA A 2 -12.87 33.51 11.37
CA ALA A 2 -12.81 32.06 11.23
C ALA A 2 -12.61 31.73 9.74
N VAL A 3 -11.50 31.07 9.40
CA VAL A 3 -11.29 30.55 8.05
C VAL A 3 -12.18 29.32 7.92
N PRO A 4 -13.14 29.28 6.97
CA PRO A 4 -13.96 28.08 6.78
C PRO A 4 -13.05 26.94 6.32
N TYR A 5 -13.02 25.84 7.09
CA TYR A 5 -12.29 24.64 6.70
C TYR A 5 -13.11 23.89 5.67
N THR A 6 -12.81 24.09 4.38
CA THR A 6 -13.45 23.35 3.30
C THR A 6 -12.76 22.00 3.18
N LEU A 7 -13.46 20.91 3.53
CA LEU A 7 -12.95 19.55 3.36
C LEU A 7 -12.87 19.24 1.86
N GLN A 8 -11.72 19.48 1.23
CA GLN A 8 -11.51 19.09 -0.15
C GLN A 8 -11.41 17.57 -0.22
N ALA A 9 -12.19 16.97 -1.12
CA ALA A 9 -12.05 15.55 -1.41
C ALA A 9 -10.60 15.28 -1.85
N PRO A 10 -9.93 14.25 -1.31
CA PRO A 10 -8.57 13.93 -1.72
C PRO A 10 -8.55 13.63 -3.22
N GLY A 11 -7.47 14.05 -3.90
CA GLY A 11 -7.29 13.74 -5.31
C GLY A 11 -7.27 12.22 -5.55
N GLY A 12 -7.66 11.78 -6.76
CA GLY A 12 -7.73 10.35 -7.09
C GLY A 12 -6.44 9.59 -6.83
N GLN A 13 -5.28 10.23 -6.99
CA GLN A 13 -3.98 9.66 -6.65
C GLN A 13 -3.86 9.31 -5.15
N VAL A 14 -4.26 10.22 -4.27
CA VAL A 14 -4.22 9.99 -2.81
C VAL A 14 -5.16 8.86 -2.42
N ILE A 15 -6.34 8.78 -3.04
CA ILE A 15 -7.28 7.67 -2.83
C ILE A 15 -6.64 6.34 -3.24
N ASN A 16 -5.99 6.30 -4.41
CA ASN A 16 -5.31 5.11 -4.90
C ASN A 16 -4.17 4.67 -3.99
N GLU A 17 -3.36 5.62 -3.48
CA GLU A 17 -2.29 5.33 -2.51
C GLU A 17 -2.87 4.75 -1.21
N ILE A 18 -3.96 5.30 -0.68
CA ILE A 18 -4.64 4.76 0.51
C ILE A 18 -5.12 3.32 0.26
N GLN A 19 -5.76 3.07 -0.89
CA GLN A 19 -6.26 1.74 -1.23
C GLN A 19 -5.12 0.73 -1.42
N TYR A 20 -4.02 1.15 -2.06
CA TYR A 20 -2.79 0.38 -2.16
C TYR A 20 -2.25 0.00 -0.78
N TYR A 21 -2.08 0.97 0.12
CA TYR A 21 -1.53 0.74 1.45
C TYR A 21 -2.40 -0.20 2.31
N ILE A 22 -3.73 -0.09 2.21
CA ILE A 22 -4.64 -0.99 2.93
C ILE A 22 -4.47 -2.44 2.42
N ALA A 23 -4.46 -2.62 1.10
CA ALA A 23 -4.30 -3.94 0.49
C ALA A 23 -2.92 -4.56 0.79
N PHE A 24 -1.87 -3.75 0.69
CA PHE A 24 -0.51 -4.14 1.03
C PHE A 24 -0.37 -4.54 2.50
N SER A 25 -0.96 -3.78 3.42
CA SER A 25 -0.93 -4.10 4.85
C SER A 25 -1.62 -5.43 5.17
N ALA A 26 -2.74 -5.75 4.49
CA ALA A 26 -3.39 -7.04 4.62
C ALA A 26 -2.49 -8.17 4.08
N LEU A 27 -1.81 -7.94 2.96
CA LEU A 27 -0.88 -8.87 2.35
C LEU A 27 0.33 -9.17 3.27
N THR A 28 0.92 -8.14 3.89
CA THR A 28 2.01 -8.31 4.86
C THR A 28 1.60 -9.19 6.03
N LYS A 29 0.38 -8.99 6.57
CA LYS A 29 -0.14 -9.84 7.65
C LYS A 29 -0.30 -11.31 7.23
N LEU A 30 -0.70 -11.58 5.98
CA LEU A 30 -0.79 -12.95 5.47
C LEU A 30 0.60 -13.61 5.38
N LEU A 31 1.62 -12.83 5.00
CA LEU A 31 3.00 -13.29 4.97
C LEU A 31 3.52 -13.58 6.39
N GLU A 32 3.31 -12.67 7.33
CA GLU A 32 3.69 -12.84 8.75
C GLU A 32 3.03 -14.07 9.39
N GLN A 33 1.79 -14.37 9.01
CA GLN A 33 1.06 -15.57 9.44
C GLN A 33 1.53 -16.85 8.74
N GLY A 34 2.48 -16.77 7.79
CA GLY A 34 2.94 -17.91 6.99
C GLY A 34 1.90 -18.48 6.04
N ARG A 35 0.82 -17.73 5.76
CA ARG A 35 -0.29 -18.19 4.89
C ARG A 35 0.04 -18.09 3.41
N ILE A 36 1.04 -17.28 3.06
CA ILE A 36 1.58 -17.10 1.72
C ILE A 36 3.10 -17.12 1.79
N THR A 37 3.75 -17.45 0.68
CA THR A 37 5.20 -17.36 0.55
C THR A 37 5.63 -15.92 0.25
N THR A 38 6.91 -15.62 0.47
CA THR A 38 7.51 -14.32 0.10
C THR A 38 7.33 -14.02 -1.38
N GLU A 39 7.45 -15.02 -2.26
CA GLU A 39 7.27 -14.81 -3.70
C GLU A 39 5.82 -14.52 -4.06
N GLN A 40 4.86 -15.21 -3.44
CA GLN A 40 3.43 -14.90 -3.59
C GLN A 40 3.12 -13.47 -3.10
N CYS A 41 3.72 -13.06 -1.98
CA CYS A 41 3.59 -11.69 -1.48
C CYS A 41 4.17 -10.67 -2.48
N ARG A 42 5.34 -10.93 -3.06
CA ARG A 42 5.96 -10.03 -4.05
C ARG A 42 5.10 -9.88 -5.30
N GLN A 43 4.60 -10.98 -5.85
CA GLN A 43 3.74 -10.98 -7.04
C GLN A 43 2.41 -10.28 -6.77
N ALA A 44 1.76 -10.57 -5.64
CA ALA A 44 0.51 -9.92 -5.26
C ALA A 44 0.70 -8.42 -5.03
N ASN A 45 1.79 -8.00 -4.39
CA ASN A 45 2.10 -6.59 -4.20
C ASN A 45 2.29 -5.84 -5.54
N ALA A 46 3.00 -6.45 -6.50
CA ALA A 46 3.16 -5.90 -7.84
C ALA A 46 1.80 -5.70 -8.55
N ALA A 47 0.92 -6.69 -8.49
CA ALA A 47 -0.42 -6.59 -9.06
C ALA A 47 -1.29 -5.53 -8.38
N ILE A 48 -1.16 -5.35 -7.06
CA ILE A 48 -1.88 -4.32 -6.29
C ILE A 48 -1.36 -2.91 -6.67
N ALA A 49 -0.03 -2.74 -6.78
CA ALA A 49 0.60 -1.49 -7.21
C ALA A 49 0.11 -1.08 -8.61
N GLU A 50 0.14 -2.01 -9.56
CA GLU A 50 -0.36 -1.81 -10.93
C GLU A 50 -1.85 -1.44 -10.94
N LYS A 51 -2.68 -2.17 -10.20
CA LYS A 51 -4.13 -1.92 -10.11
C LYS A 51 -4.47 -0.49 -9.67
N TYR A 52 -3.72 0.05 -8.72
CA TYR A 52 -3.95 1.39 -8.19
C TYR A 52 -3.11 2.46 -8.87
N GLY A 53 -2.24 2.09 -9.83
CA GLY A 53 -1.33 3.04 -10.48
C GLY A 53 -0.35 3.69 -9.49
N VAL A 54 0.07 2.94 -8.47
CA VAL A 54 1.00 3.40 -7.42
C VAL A 54 2.38 2.78 -7.70
N PRO A 55 3.49 3.49 -7.45
CA PRO A 55 4.82 2.89 -7.54
C PRO A 55 4.95 1.66 -6.65
N LEU A 56 5.69 0.66 -7.12
CA LEU A 56 5.90 -0.57 -6.36
C LEU A 56 6.78 -0.29 -5.13
N TYR A 57 6.24 -0.52 -3.93
CA TYR A 57 7.05 -0.52 -2.71
C TYR A 57 7.61 -1.92 -2.47
N THR A 58 8.93 -2.03 -2.35
CA THR A 58 9.60 -3.31 -2.09
C THR A 58 9.81 -3.52 -0.59
N ILE A 59 9.45 -4.71 -0.08
CA ILE A 59 9.75 -5.09 1.31
C ILE A 59 11.16 -5.67 1.33
N HIS A 60 12.08 -5.02 2.05
CA HIS A 60 13.36 -5.61 2.42
C HIS A 60 13.23 -6.23 3.82
N PRO A 61 13.14 -7.58 3.93
CA PRO A 61 12.92 -8.25 5.21
C PRO A 61 14.12 -8.14 6.16
N GLU A 62 15.30 -7.73 5.67
CA GLU A 62 16.53 -7.61 6.44
C GLU A 62 16.70 -6.30 7.25
N THR A 63 15.95 -5.23 6.94
CA THR A 63 16.16 -3.91 7.60
C THR A 63 14.88 -3.24 8.09
N GLY A 64 13.69 -3.70 7.68
CA GLY A 64 12.43 -3.04 8.02
C GLY A 64 12.25 -1.65 7.37
N GLU A 65 13.16 -1.25 6.49
CA GLU A 65 13.03 -0.03 5.70
C GLU A 65 12.13 -0.24 4.49
N LYS A 66 11.16 0.66 4.33
CA LYS A 66 10.31 0.78 3.14
C LYS A 66 11.00 1.77 2.20
N THR A 67 11.48 1.29 1.06
CA THR A 67 11.89 2.12 -0.08
C THR A 67 11.01 1.82 -1.28
#